data_AF-A0A7X7YPT8-F1
#
_entry.id   AF-A0A7X7YPT8-F1
#
_cell.length_a   1.000
_cell.length_b   1.000
_cell.length_c   1.000
_cell.angle_alpha   90.00
_cell.angle_beta   90.00
_cell.angle_gamma   90.00
#
_symmetry.space_group_name_H-M   'P 1'
#
loop_
_entity.id
_entity.type
_entity.pdbx_description
1 polymer ?
#
loop_
_entity_poly.entity_id
_entity_poly.type
_entity_poly.pdbx_seq_one_letter_code
_entity_poly.pdbx_strand_id
1 'polypeptide(L)'
;FASGKAVNAGGVATSGLEMAQNAMHLNWSASEVDEKLRYIMSNIHDQCLKYGKEEDGYINYVKGANIAGFMKVADAMMAQGVV
;
A
#
# COMPACT_ATOMS: atom_id res chain seq x y z
N PHE A 1 8.01 5.08 -15.82
CA PHE A 1 8.88 4.83 -14.65
C PHE A 1 8.00 4.50 -13.46
N ALA A 2 8.38 3.52 -12.62
CA ALA A 2 7.60 3.11 -11.45
C ALA A 2 8.46 3.19 -10.18
N SER A 3 7.83 3.53 -9.04
CA SER A 3 8.52 3.68 -7.76
C SER A 3 8.84 2.32 -7.15
N GLY A 4 10.13 2.07 -6.85
CA GLY A 4 10.61 0.85 -6.19
C GLY A 4 9.78 0.49 -4.96
N LYS A 5 9.54 1.47 -4.07
CA LYS A 5 8.74 1.32 -2.84
C LYS A 5 7.32 0.82 -3.07
N ALA A 6 6.72 1.14 -4.21
CA ALA A 6 5.37 0.72 -4.56
C ALA A 6 5.36 -0.67 -5.23
N VAL A 7 6.27 -0.90 -6.18
CA VAL A 7 6.28 -2.15 -6.97
C VAL A 7 6.74 -3.36 -6.16
N ASN A 8 7.61 -3.19 -5.16
CA ASN A 8 8.12 -4.28 -4.33
C ASN A 8 7.37 -4.45 -3.00
N ALA A 9 6.32 -3.66 -2.76
CA ALA A 9 5.54 -3.70 -1.53
C ALA A 9 4.83 -5.05 -1.31
N GLY A 10 4.70 -5.87 -2.35
CA GLY A 10 4.05 -7.18 -2.28
C GLY A 10 4.66 -8.10 -1.22
N GLY A 11 5.97 -8.09 -1.03
CA GLY A 11 6.63 -8.92 0.00
C GLY A 11 6.20 -8.52 1.42
N VAL A 12 6.18 -7.22 1.72
CA VAL A 12 5.73 -6.72 3.02
C VAL A 12 4.22 -6.95 3.20
N ALA A 13 3.45 -6.79 2.13
CA ALA A 13 2.01 -7.08 2.14
C ALA A 13 1.73 -8.55 2.48
N THR A 14 2.47 -9.50 1.90
CA THR A 14 2.33 -10.92 2.22
C THR A 14 2.71 -11.24 3.66
N SER A 15 3.72 -10.57 4.24
CA SER A 15 4.01 -10.71 5.68
C SER A 15 2.87 -10.20 6.56
N GLY A 16 2.20 -9.11 6.16
CA GLY A 16 0.98 -8.65 6.84
C GLY A 16 -0.18 -9.65 6.76
N LEU A 17 -0.34 -10.32 5.60
CA LEU A 17 -1.33 -11.39 5.44
C LEU A 17 -0.98 -12.62 6.30
N GLU A 18 0.29 -12.98 6.42
CA GLU A 18 0.78 -14.03 7.32
C GLU A 18 0.46 -13.71 8.79
N MET A 19 0.75 -12.49 9.24
CA MET A 19 0.40 -12.03 10.59
C MET A 19 -1.11 -12.11 10.85
N ALA A 20 -1.94 -11.76 9.87
CA ALA A 20 -3.39 -11.86 9.99
C ALA A 20 -3.87 -13.32 10.13
N GLN A 21 -3.34 -14.23 9.31
CA GLN A 21 -3.64 -15.66 9.42
C GLN A 21 -3.28 -16.22 10.81
N ASN A 22 -2.09 -15.86 11.30
CA ASN A 22 -1.62 -16.25 12.64
C ASN A 22 -2.56 -15.74 13.75
N ALA A 23 -3.01 -14.49 13.68
CA ALA A 23 -3.91 -13.89 14.65
C ALA A 23 -5.34 -14.51 14.62
N MET A 24 -5.78 -14.99 13.47
CA MET A 24 -7.10 -15.61 13.30
C MET A 24 -7.10 -17.14 13.47
N HIS A 25 -5.92 -17.75 13.64
CA HIS A 25 -5.74 -19.21 13.70
C HIS A 25 -6.36 -19.96 12.49
N LEU A 26 -6.23 -19.39 11.29
CA LEU A 26 -6.71 -19.99 10.05
C LEU A 26 -5.66 -19.87 8.96
N ASN A 27 -5.70 -20.79 8.00
CA ASN A 27 -4.84 -20.75 6.82
C ASN A 27 -5.71 -20.52 5.58
N TRP A 28 -5.30 -19.56 4.75
CA TRP A 28 -5.89 -19.33 3.44
C TRP A 28 -5.23 -20.21 2.38
N SER A 29 -5.98 -20.54 1.34
CA SER A 29 -5.40 -21.11 0.13
C SER A 29 -4.48 -20.11 -0.58
N ALA A 30 -3.58 -20.61 -1.41
CA ALA A 30 -2.71 -19.76 -2.23
C ALA A 30 -3.52 -18.81 -3.14
N SER A 31 -4.68 -19.24 -3.65
CA SER A 31 -5.57 -18.41 -4.46
C SER A 31 -6.18 -17.25 -3.67
N GLU A 32 -6.58 -17.48 -2.42
CA GLU A 32 -7.09 -16.42 -1.54
C GLU A 32 -6.00 -15.41 -1.17
N VAL A 33 -4.77 -15.88 -0.92
CA VAL A 33 -3.62 -15.00 -0.68
C VAL A 33 -3.30 -14.17 -1.92
N ASP A 34 -3.29 -14.77 -3.12
CA ASP A 34 -3.07 -14.06 -4.38
C ASP A 34 -4.13 -12.99 -4.64
N GLU A 35 -5.42 -13.31 -4.43
CA GLU A 35 -6.50 -12.35 -4.59
C GLU A 35 -6.35 -11.15 -3.66
N LYS A 36 -6.04 -11.40 -2.38
CA LYS A 36 -5.78 -10.34 -1.39
C LYS A 36 -4.54 -9.52 -1.77
N LEU A 37 -3.46 -10.17 -2.20
CA LEU A 37 -2.25 -9.47 -2.65
C LEU A 37 -2.53 -8.58 -3.86
N ARG A 38 -3.26 -9.09 -4.86
CA ARG A 38 -3.65 -8.33 -6.05
C ARG A 38 -4.49 -7.12 -5.69
N TYR A 39 -5.43 -7.27 -4.76
CA TYR A 39 -6.21 -6.16 -4.23
C TYR A 39 -5.32 -5.12 -3.53
N ILE A 40 -4.37 -5.53 -2.69
CA ILE A 40 -3.43 -4.61 -2.04
C ILE A 40 -2.59 -3.85 -3.08
N MET A 41 -2.05 -4.55 -4.08
CA MET A 41 -1.24 -3.92 -5.13
C MET A 41 -2.04 -2.95 -6.00
N SER A 42 -3.30 -3.27 -6.31
CA SER A 42 -4.21 -2.34 -7.01
C SER A 42 -4.45 -1.07 -6.18
N ASN A 43 -4.69 -1.21 -4.88
CA ASN A 43 -4.87 -0.05 -4.01
C ASN A 43 -3.60 0.82 -3.94
N ILE A 44 -2.41 0.21 -3.88
CA ILE A 44 -1.14 0.95 -3.93
C ILE A 44 -1.02 1.74 -5.24
N HIS A 45 -1.39 1.12 -6.36
CA HIS A 45 -1.42 1.79 -7.66
C HIS A 45 -2.39 2.98 -7.66
N ASP A 46 -3.62 2.79 -7.19
CA ASP A 46 -4.65 3.85 -7.12
C ASP A 46 -4.19 5.03 -6.27
N GLN A 47 -3.49 4.77 -5.15
CA GLN A 47 -2.90 5.85 -4.36
C GLN A 47 -1.80 6.60 -5.14
N CYS A 48 -0.95 5.89 -5.88
CA CYS A 48 0.05 6.53 -6.74
C CYS A 48 -0.61 7.40 -7.82
N LEU A 49 -1.70 6.94 -8.43
CA LEU A 49 -2.47 7.73 -9.40
C LEU A 49 -3.07 8.97 -8.75
N LYS A 50 -3.72 8.81 -7.59
CA LYS A 50 -4.40 9.90 -6.87
C LYS A 50 -3.45 11.03 -6.49
N TYR A 51 -2.28 10.70 -5.94
CA TYR A 51 -1.34 11.71 -5.43
C TYR A 51 -0.22 12.08 -6.41
N GLY A 52 -0.05 11.30 -7.47
CA GLY A 52 0.99 11.51 -8.48
C GLY A 52 0.49 12.16 -9.76
N LYS A 53 -0.82 12.34 -9.93
CA LYS A 53 -1.39 12.98 -11.13
C LYS A 53 -1.11 14.48 -11.12
N GLU A 54 -0.44 14.94 -12.18
CA GLU A 54 -0.15 16.35 -12.44
C GLU A 54 -1.28 16.98 -13.31
N GLU A 55 -1.26 18.31 -13.47
CA GLU A 55 -2.30 19.06 -14.17
C GLU A 55 -2.46 18.67 -15.65
N ASP A 56 -1.37 18.27 -16.30
CA ASP A 56 -1.34 17.80 -17.70
C ASP A 56 -1.79 16.33 -17.87
N GLY A 57 -2.13 15.65 -16.76
CA GLY A 57 -2.52 14.25 -16.74
C GLY A 57 -1.36 13.26 -16.64
N TYR A 58 -0.10 13.73 -16.60
CA TYR A 58 1.05 12.87 -16.34
C TYR A 58 0.98 12.27 -14.93
N ILE A 59 1.42 11.01 -14.79
CA ILE A 59 1.47 10.32 -13.50
C ILE A 59 2.92 10.19 -13.03
N ASN A 60 3.27 10.95 -12.00
CA ASN A 60 4.53 10.82 -11.29
C ASN A 60 4.41 9.80 -10.14
N TYR A 61 4.71 8.53 -10.44
CA TYR A 61 4.63 7.44 -9.46
C TYR A 61 5.56 7.60 -8.24
N VAL A 62 6.69 8.29 -8.38
CA VAL A 62 7.61 8.52 -7.24
C VAL A 62 6.98 9.50 -6.26
N LYS A 63 6.50 10.63 -6.78
CA LYS A 63 5.77 11.65 -6.00
C LYS A 63 4.52 11.04 -5.37
N GLY A 64 3.71 10.35 -6.18
CA GLY A 64 2.48 9.69 -5.70
C GLY A 64 2.73 8.69 -4.57
N ALA A 65 3.71 7.80 -4.71
CA ALA A 65 4.05 6.82 -3.67
C ALA A 65 4.53 7.47 -2.37
N ASN A 66 5.37 8.51 -2.45
CA ASN A 66 5.88 9.20 -1.27
C ASN A 66 4.79 10.00 -0.55
N ILE A 67 3.95 10.74 -1.28
CA ILE A 67 2.85 11.51 -0.68
C ILE A 67 1.83 10.55 -0.04
N ALA A 68 1.42 9.50 -0.74
CA ALA A 68 0.49 8.52 -0.22
C ALA A 68 0.95 7.89 1.10
N GLY A 69 2.22 7.42 1.13
CA GLY A 69 2.80 6.82 2.33
C GLY A 69 2.94 7.83 3.48
N PHE A 70 3.36 9.06 3.17
CA PHE A 70 3.49 10.12 4.17
C PHE A 70 2.15 10.51 4.79
N MET A 71 1.13 10.79 3.97
CA MET A 71 -0.19 11.23 4.46
C MET A 71 -0.78 10.23 5.44
N LYS A 72 -0.72 8.93 5.13
CA LYS A 72 -1.25 7.89 6.02
C LYS A 72 -0.58 7.89 7.40
N VAL A 73 0.73 8.09 7.44
CA VAL A 73 1.48 8.14 8.71
C VAL A 73 1.24 9.46 9.44
N ALA A 74 1.27 10.59 8.73
CA ALA A 74 1.02 11.91 9.29
C ALA A 74 -0.38 11.99 9.92
N ASP A 75 -1.42 11.51 9.24
CA ASP A 75 -2.79 11.48 9.77
C ASP A 75 -2.89 10.63 11.04
N ALA A 76 -2.22 9.47 11.07
CA ALA A 76 -2.17 8.61 12.25
C ALA A 76 -1.42 9.25 13.42
N MET A 77 -0.29 9.93 13.15
CA MET A 77 0.47 10.66 14.17
C MET A 77 -0.35 11.81 14.76
N MET A 78 -1.03 12.59 13.91
CA MET A 78 -1.91 13.67 14.35
C MET A 78 -3.07 13.15 15.20
N ALA A 79 -3.65 12.00 14.84
CA ALA A 79 -4.72 11.37 15.61
C ALA A 79 -4.26 10.81 16.97
N GLN A 80 -3.01 10.36 17.08
CA GLN A 80 -2.44 9.89 18.35
C GLN A 80 -1.99 11.03 19.27
N GLY A 81 -1.85 12.25 18.74
CA GLY A 81 -1.42 13.43 19.51
C GLY A 81 0.08 13.42 19.81
N VAL A 82 0.51 14.26 20.75
CA VAL A 82 1.89 14.28 21.22
C VAL A 82 2.04 13.23 22.31
N VAL A 83 2.76 12.15 22.00
CA VAL A 83 3.06 11.03 22.89
C VAL A 83 4.54 10.99 23.27
#